data_AF-A0A940TX13-F1
#
_entry.id   AF-A0A940TX13-F1
#
_cell.length_a   1.000
_cell.length_b   1.000
_cell.length_c   1.000
_cell.angle_alpha   90.00
_cell.angle_beta   90.00
_cell.angle_gamma   90.00
#
_symmetry.space_group_name_H-M   'P 1'
#
loop_
_entity.id
_entity.type
_entity.pdbx_description
1 polymer ?
#
loop_
_entity_poly.entity_id
_entity_poly.type
_entity_poly.pdbx_seq_one_letter_code
_entity_poly.pdbx_strand_id
1 'polypeptide(L)'
;IDEAFNLAKQGYEVNAWYLHDWKPLTGKDVECGLQILAWSREELMQAIQDLSHSALAQGYPGERRSIAGIVKHVGGAEWWYLDRLGLVFPWAEVPADPFERIETVRAQLVKVLPGLVGSKLVTGVGGEWWSPRKLLRRACWHERDHTEHILKLRQNSPPSERI
;
A
#
# COMPACT_ATOMS: atom_id res chain seq x y z
N ILE A 1 10.68 -18.19 2.80
CA ILE A 1 11.23 -18.89 1.63
C ILE A 1 12.19 -17.92 0.97
N ASP A 2 13.47 -18.07 1.29
CA ASP A 2 14.55 -17.27 0.70
C ASP A 2 14.85 -17.72 -0.75
N GLU A 3 15.85 -17.10 -1.37
CA GLU A 3 16.32 -17.45 -2.73
C GLU A 3 16.80 -18.90 -2.84
N ALA A 4 17.04 -19.57 -1.72
CA ALA A 4 17.45 -20.97 -1.60
C ALA A 4 16.30 -21.88 -1.13
N PHE A 5 15.05 -21.42 -1.20
CA PHE A 5 13.84 -22.14 -0.84
C PHE A 5 13.69 -22.53 0.65
N ASN A 6 14.43 -21.91 1.56
CA ASN A 6 14.35 -22.17 3.01
C ASN A 6 13.40 -21.21 3.72
N LEU A 7 12.79 -21.64 4.84
CA LEU A 7 12.03 -20.75 5.72
C LEU A 7 12.89 -19.56 6.15
N ALA A 8 12.48 -18.33 5.79
CA ALA A 8 13.25 -17.14 6.08
C ALA A 8 13.10 -16.82 7.57
N LYS A 9 14.21 -16.80 8.32
CA LYS A 9 14.20 -16.57 9.78
C LYS A 9 13.92 -15.11 10.17
N GLN A 10 14.03 -14.19 9.23
CA GLN A 10 13.72 -12.76 9.39
C GLN A 10 13.08 -12.25 8.09
N GLY A 11 11.90 -11.64 8.22
CA GLY A 11 11.06 -11.17 7.12
C GLY A 11 9.67 -10.84 7.66
N TYR A 12 9.06 -9.76 7.18
CA TYR A 12 7.71 -9.36 7.58
C TYR A 12 6.73 -10.47 7.18
N GLU A 13 6.09 -11.11 8.17
CA GLU A 13 5.16 -12.21 7.96
C GLU A 13 3.77 -11.65 7.57
N VAL A 14 3.35 -11.85 6.32
CA VAL A 14 1.96 -11.66 5.89
C VAL A 14 1.35 -13.01 5.54
N ASN A 15 1.03 -13.77 6.59
CA ASN A 15 0.12 -14.91 6.48
C ASN A 15 -1.33 -14.42 6.32
N ALA A 16 -1.67 -14.00 5.09
CA ALA A 16 -3.05 -13.67 4.71
C ALA A 16 -3.32 -14.10 3.26
N TRP A 17 -2.92 -15.34 2.93
CA TRP A 17 -3.34 -16.01 1.70
C TRP A 17 -4.67 -16.72 1.94
N TYR A 18 -5.70 -16.34 1.20
CA TYR A 18 -7.03 -16.96 1.29
C TYR A 18 -7.30 -17.82 0.07
N LEU A 19 -8.19 -18.81 0.20
CA LEU A 19 -8.61 -19.65 -0.92
C LEU A 19 -9.05 -18.82 -2.14
N HIS A 20 -9.65 -17.65 -1.91
CA HIS A 20 -10.09 -16.76 -2.98
C HIS A 20 -8.92 -16.17 -3.78
N ASP A 21 -7.74 -15.98 -3.19
CA ASP A 21 -6.57 -15.37 -3.84
C ASP A 21 -6.02 -16.23 -5.00
N TRP A 22 -6.39 -17.52 -5.08
CA TRP A 22 -6.11 -18.39 -6.23
C TRP A 22 -6.90 -18.03 -7.48
N LYS A 23 -8.06 -17.36 -7.35
CA LYS A 23 -8.92 -17.06 -8.50
C LYS A 23 -8.35 -15.89 -9.30
N PRO A 24 -8.26 -15.98 -10.64
CA PRO A 24 -7.95 -14.84 -11.50
C PRO A 24 -8.90 -13.67 -11.24
N LEU A 25 -8.42 -12.44 -11.45
CA LEU A 25 -9.28 -11.26 -11.46
C LEU A 25 -10.21 -11.31 -12.67
N THR A 26 -11.48 -10.97 -12.48
CA THR A 26 -12.42 -10.66 -13.56
C THR A 26 -12.30 -9.19 -13.96
N GLY A 27 -12.84 -8.82 -15.12
CA GLY A 27 -12.95 -7.40 -15.49
C GLY A 27 -13.71 -6.59 -14.44
N LYS A 28 -14.76 -7.18 -13.83
CA LYS A 28 -15.52 -6.51 -12.78
C LYS A 28 -14.73 -6.34 -11.48
N ASP A 29 -13.92 -7.33 -11.10
CA ASP A 29 -13.02 -7.20 -9.95
C ASP A 29 -12.06 -6.02 -10.12
N VAL A 30 -11.49 -5.85 -11.33
CA VAL A 30 -10.57 -4.75 -11.64
C VAL A 30 -11.30 -3.41 -11.64
N GLU A 31 -12.47 -3.32 -12.28
CA GLU A 31 -13.29 -2.10 -12.30
C GLU A 31 -13.63 -1.62 -10.87
N CYS A 32 -14.18 -2.52 -10.04
CA CYS A 32 -14.50 -2.21 -8.64
C CYS A 32 -13.25 -1.90 -7.83
N GLY A 33 -12.16 -2.64 -8.05
CA GLY A 33 -10.88 -2.41 -7.40
C GLY A 33 -10.31 -1.02 -7.67
N LEU A 34 -10.33 -0.58 -8.93
CA LEU A 34 -9.87 0.76 -9.33
C LEU A 34 -10.72 1.86 -8.68
N GLN A 35 -12.03 1.69 -8.58
CA GLN A 35 -12.90 2.63 -7.88
C GLN A 35 -12.54 2.71 -6.39
N ILE A 36 -12.36 1.57 -5.72
CA ILE A 36 -12.00 1.53 -4.30
C ILE A 36 -10.65 2.21 -4.08
N LEU A 37 -9.65 1.96 -4.95
CA LEU A 37 -8.33 2.61 -4.86
C LEU A 37 -8.43 4.13 -5.06
N ALA A 38 -9.27 4.59 -5.98
CA ALA A 38 -9.49 6.01 -6.20
C ALA A 38 -10.10 6.68 -4.97
N TRP A 39 -11.19 6.11 -4.43
CA TRP A 39 -11.84 6.63 -3.23
C TRP A 39 -10.94 6.58 -1.99
N SER A 40 -10.19 5.49 -1.79
CA SER A 40 -9.27 5.40 -0.65
C SER A 40 -8.15 6.44 -0.72
N ARG A 41 -7.71 6.81 -1.94
CA ARG A 41 -6.74 7.90 -2.13
C ARG A 41 -7.36 9.24 -1.79
N GLU A 42 -8.57 9.51 -2.26
CA GLU A 42 -9.29 10.75 -1.92
C GLU A 42 -9.47 10.88 -0.39
N GLU A 43 -9.88 9.81 0.28
CA GLU A 43 -10.01 9.77 1.76
C GLU A 43 -8.67 10.03 2.46
N LEU A 44 -7.58 9.39 2.00
CA LEU A 44 -6.23 9.62 2.53
C LEU A 44 -5.80 11.07 2.37
N MET A 45 -6.02 11.66 1.20
CA MET A 45 -5.65 13.05 0.91
C MET A 45 -6.47 14.02 1.75
N GLN A 46 -7.78 13.81 1.88
CA GLN A 46 -8.64 14.60 2.78
C GLN A 46 -8.20 14.48 4.24
N ALA A 47 -7.71 13.32 4.66
CA ALA A 47 -7.22 13.12 6.02
C ALA A 47 -5.95 13.93 6.33
N ILE A 48 -5.22 14.43 5.32
CA ILE A 48 -3.94 15.13 5.50
C ILE A 48 -3.87 16.53 4.88
N GLN A 49 -4.85 16.95 4.08
CA GLN A 49 -4.82 18.19 3.29
C GLN A 49 -4.62 19.47 4.13
N ASP A 50 -5.15 19.50 5.36
CA ASP A 50 -5.11 20.69 6.22
C ASP A 50 -3.91 20.68 7.20
N LEU A 51 -3.02 19.69 7.08
CA LEU A 51 -1.88 19.55 7.98
C LEU A 51 -0.68 20.38 7.48
N SER A 52 -0.08 21.15 8.38
CA SER A 52 1.18 21.83 8.10
C SER A 52 2.33 20.83 7.94
N HIS A 53 3.44 21.27 7.34
CA HIS A 53 4.65 20.46 7.25
C HIS A 53 5.16 20.00 8.63
N SER A 54 4.99 20.80 9.69
CA SER A 54 5.39 20.40 11.04
C SER A 54 4.49 19.30 11.59
N ALA A 55 3.17 19.42 11.43
CA ALA A 55 2.21 18.41 11.87
C ALA A 55 2.39 17.08 11.11
N LEU A 56 2.69 17.14 9.81
CA LEU A 56 3.01 15.94 9.01
C LEU A 56 4.30 15.24 9.48
N ALA A 57 5.30 16.01 9.92
CA ALA A 57 6.60 15.50 10.36
C ALA A 57 6.63 15.09 11.84
N GLN A 58 5.61 15.47 12.62
CA GLN A 58 5.53 15.23 14.05
C GLN A 58 5.59 13.73 14.41
N GLY A 59 6.34 13.42 15.47
CA GLY A 59 6.33 12.10 16.11
C GLY A 59 5.21 11.99 17.16
N TYR A 60 4.66 10.79 17.32
CA TYR A 60 3.62 10.49 18.30
C TYR A 60 4.14 9.47 19.32
N PRO A 61 3.91 9.67 20.64
CA PRO A 61 4.34 8.70 21.65
C PRO A 61 3.77 7.31 21.38
N GLY A 62 4.64 6.29 21.40
CA GLY A 62 4.26 4.89 21.11
C GLY A 62 4.16 4.56 19.63
N GLU A 63 4.24 5.55 18.73
CA GLU A 63 4.19 5.33 17.29
C GLU A 63 5.57 5.26 16.67
N ARG A 64 5.72 4.35 15.70
CA ARG A 64 6.98 4.19 14.96
C ARG A 64 7.19 5.26 13.88
N ARG A 65 6.11 5.86 13.36
CA ARG A 65 6.14 6.75 12.18
C ARG A 65 5.33 8.02 12.43
N SER A 66 5.78 9.12 11.87
CA SER A 66 4.96 10.33 11.67
C SER A 66 3.89 10.11 10.61
N ILE A 67 2.96 11.05 10.44
CA ILE A 67 1.96 11.00 9.37
C ILE A 67 2.62 10.94 8.00
N ALA A 68 3.62 11.80 7.73
CA ALA A 68 4.42 11.74 6.50
C ALA A 68 5.11 10.37 6.32
N GLY A 69 5.58 9.77 7.41
CA GLY A 69 6.16 8.43 7.41
C GLY A 69 5.15 7.33 7.06
N ILE A 70 3.90 7.47 7.50
CA ILE A 70 2.80 6.55 7.15
C ILE A 70 2.46 6.69 5.66
N VAL A 71 2.31 7.91 5.14
CA VAL A 71 2.06 8.16 3.71
C VAL A 71 3.16 7.54 2.85
N LYS A 72 4.42 7.77 3.21
CA LYS A 72 5.58 7.16 2.53
C LYS A 72 5.57 5.64 2.59
N HIS A 73 5.09 5.07 3.70
CA HIS A 73 4.97 3.63 3.88
C HIS A 73 3.88 3.03 2.99
N VAL A 74 2.71 3.68 2.84
CA VAL A 74 1.65 3.24 1.92
C VAL A 74 2.19 3.11 0.50
N GLY A 75 2.81 4.17 -0.03
CA GLY A 75 3.40 4.14 -1.37
C GLY A 75 4.52 3.10 -1.51
N GLY A 76 5.36 2.94 -0.48
CA GLY A 76 6.39 1.90 -0.48
C GLY A 76 5.81 0.48 -0.47
N ALA A 77 4.67 0.27 0.18
CA ALA A 77 4.00 -1.03 0.25
C ALA A 77 3.36 -1.41 -1.10
N GLU A 78 2.72 -0.47 -1.80
CA GLU A 78 2.17 -0.73 -3.13
C GLU A 78 3.26 -1.11 -4.14
N TRP A 79 4.40 -0.41 -4.10
CA TRP A 79 5.56 -0.76 -4.90
C TRP A 79 6.03 -2.16 -4.55
N TRP A 80 6.15 -2.45 -3.25
CA TRP A 80 6.55 -3.76 -2.77
C TRP A 80 5.58 -4.87 -3.20
N TYR A 81 4.27 -4.62 -3.31
CA TYR A 81 3.29 -5.59 -3.81
C TYR A 81 3.48 -5.86 -5.31
N LEU A 82 3.67 -4.81 -6.11
CA LEU A 82 3.95 -4.92 -7.54
C LEU A 82 5.24 -5.71 -7.79
N ASP A 83 6.26 -5.55 -6.93
CA ASP A 83 7.56 -6.22 -7.04
C ASP A 83 7.42 -7.73 -6.94
N ARG A 84 6.51 -8.22 -6.08
CA ARG A 84 6.23 -9.66 -5.93
C ARG A 84 5.68 -10.30 -7.20
N LEU A 85 5.12 -9.51 -8.11
CA LEU A 85 4.62 -9.97 -9.41
C LEU A 85 5.52 -9.55 -10.59
N GLY A 86 6.66 -8.91 -10.34
CA GLY A 86 7.56 -8.41 -11.38
C GLY A 86 6.96 -7.25 -12.19
N LEU A 87 6.09 -6.44 -11.59
CA LEU A 87 5.35 -5.35 -12.26
C LEU A 87 5.83 -3.95 -11.88
N VAL A 88 6.93 -3.83 -11.13
CA VAL A 88 7.50 -2.55 -10.69
C VAL A 88 8.41 -1.92 -11.73
N PHE A 89 8.52 -0.60 -11.62
CA PHE A 89 9.65 0.16 -12.14
C PHE A 89 10.84 0.11 -11.17
N PRO A 90 12.07 0.46 -11.60
CA PRO A 90 13.28 0.37 -10.78
C PRO A 90 13.19 1.13 -9.45
N TRP A 91 13.77 0.57 -8.38
CA TRP A 91 13.78 1.21 -7.05
C TRP A 91 14.43 2.60 -7.07
N ALA A 92 15.44 2.82 -7.92
CA ALA A 92 16.13 4.10 -8.05
C ALA A 92 15.20 5.24 -8.52
N GLU A 93 14.08 4.91 -9.16
CA GLU A 93 13.08 5.87 -9.63
C GLU A 93 11.95 6.09 -8.62
N VAL A 94 11.97 5.41 -7.46
CA VAL A 94 10.95 5.59 -6.41
C VAL A 94 11.19 6.91 -5.68
N PRO A 95 10.25 7.88 -5.74
CA PRO A 95 10.45 9.18 -5.12
C PRO A 95 10.73 9.11 -3.62
N ALA A 96 11.58 10.01 -3.12
CA ALA A 96 11.88 10.12 -1.70
C ALA A 96 10.76 10.85 -0.94
N ASP A 97 10.13 11.82 -1.59
CA ASP A 97 8.98 12.57 -1.07
C ASP A 97 7.77 11.64 -0.89
N PRO A 98 7.07 11.68 0.26
CA PRO A 98 5.92 10.82 0.53
C PRO A 98 4.78 10.99 -0.48
N PHE A 99 4.48 12.22 -0.89
CA PHE A 99 3.33 12.55 -1.73
C PHE A 99 3.60 12.17 -3.19
N GLU A 100 4.78 12.53 -3.70
CA GLU A 100 5.21 12.12 -5.04
C GLU A 100 5.28 10.59 -5.16
N ARG A 101 5.73 9.91 -4.09
CA ARG A 101 5.80 8.45 -4.05
C ARG A 101 4.43 7.79 -4.17
N ILE A 102 3.44 8.22 -3.37
CA ILE A 102 2.11 7.60 -3.40
C ILE A 102 1.44 7.79 -4.75
N GLU A 103 1.67 8.93 -5.42
CA GLU A 103 1.12 9.21 -6.75
C GLU A 103 1.81 8.36 -7.82
N THR A 104 3.14 8.38 -7.84
CA THR A 104 3.94 7.66 -8.83
C THR A 104 3.69 6.14 -8.78
N VAL A 105 3.69 5.57 -7.58
CA VAL A 105 3.47 4.13 -7.41
C VAL A 105 2.03 3.75 -7.73
N ARG A 106 1.04 4.57 -7.32
CA ARG A 106 -0.37 4.32 -7.64
C ARG A 106 -0.62 4.37 -9.15
N ALA A 107 0.00 5.31 -9.85
CA ALA A 107 -0.12 5.41 -11.31
C ALA A 107 0.37 4.12 -11.98
N GLN A 108 1.48 3.54 -11.53
CA GLN A 108 1.94 2.24 -12.02
C GLN A 108 0.94 1.11 -11.72
N LEU A 109 0.42 1.05 -10.50
CA LEU A 109 -0.58 0.04 -10.12
C LEU A 109 -1.82 0.11 -11.02
N VAL A 110 -2.39 1.31 -11.19
CA VAL A 110 -3.55 1.56 -12.05
C VAL A 110 -3.27 1.18 -13.50
N LYS A 111 -2.07 1.48 -14.00
CA LYS A 111 -1.65 1.14 -15.36
C LYS A 111 -1.61 -0.37 -15.61
N VAL A 112 -1.11 -1.17 -14.66
CA VAL A 112 -0.91 -2.62 -14.88
C VAL A 112 -2.16 -3.45 -14.59
N LEU A 113 -3.05 -2.99 -13.69
CA LEU A 113 -4.21 -3.75 -13.23
C LEU A 113 -5.12 -4.30 -14.36
N PRO A 114 -5.48 -3.52 -15.39
CA PRO A 114 -6.28 -4.04 -16.51
C PRO A 114 -5.65 -5.24 -17.22
N GLY A 115 -4.32 -5.26 -17.33
CA GLY A 115 -3.58 -6.36 -17.96
C GLY A 115 -3.56 -7.66 -17.15
N LEU A 116 -4.05 -7.64 -15.91
CA LEU A 116 -4.08 -8.80 -15.02
C LEU A 116 -5.43 -9.56 -15.04
N VAL A 117 -6.42 -9.08 -15.79
CA VAL A 117 -7.71 -9.78 -15.95
C VAL A 117 -7.47 -11.17 -16.54
N GLY A 118 -8.01 -12.20 -15.90
CA GLY A 118 -7.86 -13.59 -16.31
C GLY A 118 -6.48 -14.20 -16.05
N SER A 119 -5.51 -13.43 -15.55
CA SER A 119 -4.17 -13.93 -15.24
C SER A 119 -4.22 -14.99 -14.14
N LYS A 120 -3.58 -16.13 -14.40
CA LYS A 120 -3.37 -17.22 -13.44
C LYS A 120 -2.02 -17.12 -12.71
N LEU A 121 -1.34 -15.97 -12.81
CA LEU A 121 -0.04 -15.75 -12.20
C LEU A 121 -0.14 -15.95 -10.68
N VAL A 122 0.69 -16.86 -10.17
CA VAL A 122 0.96 -17.01 -8.74
C VAL A 122 2.47 -17.16 -8.57
N THR A 123 3.07 -16.30 -7.75
CA THR A 123 4.50 -16.32 -7.45
C THR A 123 4.73 -16.60 -5.97
N GLY A 124 5.84 -17.28 -5.66
CA GLY A 124 6.32 -17.48 -4.30
C GLY A 124 7.54 -16.59 -4.06
N VAL A 125 7.43 -15.57 -3.20
CA VAL A 125 8.54 -14.64 -2.93
C VAL A 125 8.64 -14.40 -1.43
N GLY A 126 9.84 -14.55 -0.86
CA GLY A 126 10.08 -14.36 0.58
C GLY A 126 9.40 -15.41 1.48
N GLY A 127 8.73 -16.42 0.90
CA GLY A 127 7.90 -17.38 1.63
C GLY A 127 6.43 -17.10 1.64
N GLU A 128 6.00 -16.15 0.81
CA GLU A 128 4.60 -15.88 0.60
C GLU A 128 4.19 -16.09 -0.84
N TRP A 129 2.96 -16.54 -1.00
CA TRP A 129 2.28 -16.56 -2.28
C TRP A 129 1.71 -15.18 -2.61
N TRP A 130 1.81 -14.81 -3.90
CA TRP A 130 1.31 -13.57 -4.47
C TRP A 130 0.54 -13.85 -5.74
N SER A 131 -0.61 -13.20 -5.88
CA SER A 131 -1.43 -13.20 -7.09
C SER A 131 -1.93 -11.79 -7.35
N PRO A 132 -2.39 -11.49 -8.59
CA PRO A 132 -3.07 -10.23 -8.88
C PRO A 132 -4.20 -9.91 -7.91
N ARG A 133 -4.96 -10.94 -7.49
CA ARG A 133 -6.07 -10.77 -6.56
C ARG A 133 -5.60 -10.42 -5.15
N LYS A 134 -4.57 -11.09 -4.62
CA LYS A 134 -3.98 -10.71 -3.32
C LYS A 134 -3.42 -9.29 -3.37
N LEU A 135 -2.71 -8.94 -4.45
CA LEU A 135 -2.16 -7.59 -4.66
C LEU A 135 -3.27 -6.53 -4.59
N LEU A 136 -4.34 -6.68 -5.39
CA LEU A 136 -5.44 -5.71 -5.42
C LEU A 136 -6.13 -5.60 -4.05
N ARG A 137 -6.46 -6.73 -3.44
CA ARG A 137 -7.09 -6.78 -2.11
C ARG A 137 -6.24 -6.10 -1.04
N ARG A 138 -4.92 -6.35 -1.05
CA ARG A 138 -3.96 -5.75 -0.11
C ARG A 138 -3.85 -4.25 -0.32
N ALA A 139 -3.72 -3.77 -1.54
CA ALA A 139 -3.66 -2.33 -1.83
C ALA A 139 -4.92 -1.61 -1.32
N CYS A 140 -6.11 -2.12 -1.66
CA CYS A 140 -7.38 -1.53 -1.23
C CYS A 140 -7.55 -1.48 0.30
N TRP A 141 -7.21 -2.57 1.00
CA TRP A 141 -7.37 -2.63 2.46
C TRP A 141 -6.30 -1.82 3.20
N HIS A 142 -5.04 -1.89 2.73
CA HIS A 142 -3.89 -1.32 3.43
C HIS A 142 -3.89 0.21 3.44
N GLU A 143 -4.26 0.85 2.32
CA GLU A 143 -4.38 2.31 2.32
C GLU A 143 -5.47 2.78 3.30
N ARG A 144 -6.65 2.13 3.30
CA ARG A 144 -7.75 2.45 4.22
C ARG A 144 -7.37 2.27 5.69
N ASP A 145 -6.71 1.15 6.03
CA ASP A 145 -6.21 0.90 7.38
C ASP A 145 -5.27 2.03 7.86
N HIS A 146 -4.42 2.52 6.98
CA HIS A 146 -3.50 3.61 7.29
C HIS A 146 -4.13 5.00 7.27
N THR A 147 -5.18 5.23 6.46
CA THR A 147 -6.02 6.42 6.58
C THR A 147 -6.67 6.49 7.96
N GLU A 148 -7.26 5.39 8.43
CA GLU A 148 -7.84 5.30 9.78
C GLU A 148 -6.80 5.52 10.88
N HIS A 149 -5.59 4.99 10.70
CA HIS A 149 -4.49 5.26 11.63
C HIS A 149 -4.17 6.76 11.69
N ILE A 150 -4.01 7.43 10.54
CA ILE A 150 -3.75 8.88 10.50
C ILE A 150 -4.86 9.67 11.20
N LEU A 151 -6.13 9.32 10.99
CA LEU A 151 -7.26 9.98 11.64
C LEU A 151 -7.20 9.86 13.17
N LYS A 152 -6.78 8.70 13.70
CA LYS A 152 -6.57 8.51 15.15
C LYS A 152 -5.45 9.39 15.69
N LEU A 153 -4.33 9.52 14.96
CA LEU A 153 -3.22 10.38 15.36
C LEU A 153 -3.65 11.86 15.41
N ARG A 154 -4.46 12.31 14.46
CA ARG A 154 -5.02 13.67 14.45
C ARG A 154 -5.92 13.94 15.66
N GLN A 155 -6.74 12.97 16.07
CA GLN A 155 -7.59 13.12 17.26
C GLN A 155 -6.79 13.24 18.54
N ASN A 156 -5.68 12.50 18.63
CA ASN A 156 -4.78 12.46 19.79
C ASN A 156 -3.70 13.56 19.80
N SER A 157 -3.72 14.46 18.80
CA SER A 157 -2.80 15.60 18.75
C SER A 157 -3.21 16.66 19.78
N PRO A 158 -2.26 17.26 20.53
CA PRO A 158 -2.58 18.24 21.56
C PRO A 158 -3.29 19.48 20.97
N PRO A 159 -4.14 20.19 21.75
CA PRO A 159 -5.06 21.22 21.23
C PRO A 159 -4.41 22.46 20.59
N SER A 160 -3.09 22.64 20.67
CA SER A 160 -2.39 23.85 20.21
C SER A 160 -2.19 23.95 18.69
N GLU A 161 -2.65 22.97 17.90
CA GLU A 161 -2.45 22.93 16.45
C GLU A 161 -3.74 22.72 15.64
N ARG A 162 -4.92 22.90 16.26
CA ARG A 162 -6.19 23.00 15.51
C ARG A 162 -6.43 24.48 15.20
N ILE A 163 -6.06 24.89 13.99
CA ILE A 163 -6.45 26.19 13.42
C ILE A 163 -7.93 26.12 13.05
#